data_AF-G7GCG8-F1
#
_entry.id   AF-G7GCG8-F1
#
_cell.length_a   1.000
_cell.length_b   1.000
_cell.length_c   1.000
_cell.angle_alpha   90.00
_cell.angle_beta   90.00
_cell.angle_gamma   90.00
#
_symmetry.space_group_name_H-M   'P 1'
#
loop_
_entity.id
_entity.type
_entity.pdbx_description
1 polymer ?
#
loop_
_entity_poly.entity_id
_entity_poly.type
_entity_poly.pdbx_seq_one_letter_code
_entity_poly.pdbx_strand_id
1 'polypeptide(L)' 'MYVCLCRGITDQDIKDAVANGAESYREIRDLLDLGTCCGRCAPEARAIISDELAEIAARISIAA' A
#
# COMPACT_ATOMS: atom_id res chain seq x y z
N MET A 1 -3.81 11.20 1.67
CA MET A 1 -3.12 11.50 2.94
C MET A 1 -1.66 11.06 2.90
N TYR A 2 -0.73 11.80 3.52
CA TYR A 2 0.64 11.31 3.71
C TYR A 2 0.69 10.19 4.75
N VAL A 3 1.18 9.03 4.33
CA VAL A 3 1.33 7.85 5.19
C VAL A 3 2.76 7.76 5.70
N CYS A 4 3.76 8.05 4.87
CA CYS A 4 5.17 8.09 5.28
C CYS A 4 5.76 9.49 5.14
N LEU A 5 5.81 10.24 6.24
CA LEU A 5 6.40 11.59 6.25
C LEU A 5 7.90 11.61 5.95
N CYS A 6 8.64 10.57 6.35
CA CYS A 6 10.09 10.51 6.10
C CYS A 6 10.46 10.38 4.62
N ARG A 7 9.55 9.82 3.81
CA ARG A 7 9.78 9.53 2.39
C ARG A 7 8.81 10.28 1.47
N GLY A 8 7.89 11.05 2.02
CA GLY A 8 6.88 11.78 1.26
C GLY A 8 5.88 10.86 0.54
N ILE A 9 5.60 9.68 1.09
CA ILE A 9 4.71 8.70 0.44
C ILE A 9 3.27 8.90 0.93
N THR A 10 2.35 8.95 -0.01
CA THR A 10 0.91 9.10 0.22
C THR A 10 0.18 7.76 0.20
N ASP A 11 -1.05 7.75 0.69
CA ASP A 11 -2.00 6.66 0.50
C ASP A 11 -2.21 6.33 -0.98
N GLN A 12 -2.32 7.34 -1.84
CA GLN A 12 -2.50 7.13 -3.28
C GLN A 12 -1.31 6.39 -3.90
N ASP A 13 -0.07 6.73 -3.52
CA ASP A 13 1.12 6.02 -4.01
C ASP A 13 1.09 4.53 -3.62
N ILE A 14 0.62 4.22 -2.41
CA ILE A 14 0.45 2.84 -1.94
C ILE A 14 -0.63 2.12 -2.74
N LYS A 15 -1.79 2.76 -2.93
CA LYS A 15 -2.91 2.20 -3.71
C LYS A 15 -2.53 1.97 -5.16
N ASP A 16 -1.81 2.90 -5.78
CA ASP A 16 -1.31 2.77 -7.14
C ASP A 16 -0.32 1.60 -7.25
N ALA A 17 0.56 1.41 -6.27
CA ALA A 17 1.45 0.25 -6.23
C ALA A 17 0.67 -1.07 -6.15
N VAL A 18 -0.38 -1.13 -5.32
CA VAL A 18 -1.25 -2.32 -5.21
C VAL A 18 -2.01 -2.57 -6.52
N ALA A 19 -2.57 -1.52 -7.12
CA ALA A 19 -3.27 -1.62 -8.41
C ALA A 19 -2.35 -2.08 -9.55
N ASN A 20 -1.05 -1.79 -9.46
CA ASN A 20 -0.01 -2.26 -10.38
C ASN A 20 0.52 -3.67 -10.04
N GLY A 21 -0.08 -4.36 -9.07
CA GLY A 21 0.18 -5.76 -8.75
C GLY A 21 1.09 -6.00 -7.54
N ALA A 22 1.39 -5.00 -6.73
CA ALA A 22 2.08 -5.23 -5.46
C ALA A 22 1.12 -5.84 -4.43
N GLU A 23 1.48 -6.98 -3.84
CA GLU A 23 0.58 -7.74 -2.95
C GLU A 23 1.04 -7.73 -1.49
N SER A 24 2.19 -7.12 -1.20
CA SER A 24 2.75 -7.14 0.14
C SER A 24 3.42 -5.82 0.55
N TYR A 25 3.44 -5.58 1.86
CA TYR A 25 4.20 -4.46 2.45
C TYR A 25 5.68 -4.51 2.05
N ARG A 26 6.26 -5.70 1.88
CA ARG A 26 7.66 -5.85 1.48
C ARG A 26 7.88 -5.31 0.07
N GLU A 27 7.04 -5.71 -0.89
CA GLU A 27 7.11 -5.22 -2.27
C GLU A 27 6.92 -3.70 -2.32
N ILE A 28 5.92 -3.16 -1.63
CA ILE A 28 5.65 -1.72 -1.63
C ILE A 28 6.78 -0.93 -0.97
N ARG A 29 7.38 -1.46 0.09
CA ARG A 29 8.60 -0.90 0.69
C ARG A 29 9.76 -0.87 -0.30
N ASP A 30 9.97 -1.95 -1.04
CA ASP A 30 11.09 -2.07 -1.96
C ASP A 30 10.87 -1.17 -3.21
N LEU A 31 9.62 -0.92 -3.59
CA LEU A 31 9.23 -0.02 -4.70
C LEU A 31 9.29 1.47 -4.34
N LEU A 32 8.83 1.84 -3.15
CA LEU A 32 8.59 3.23 -2.75
C LEU A 32 9.52 3.73 -1.64
N ASP A 33 10.50 2.93 -1.22
CA ASP A 33 11.30 3.15 -0.01
C ASP A 33 10.44 3.30 1.28
N LEU A 34 9.20 2.84 1.27
CA LEU A 34 8.22 3.07 2.35
C LEU A 34 8.71 2.53 3.70
N GLY A 35 8.77 3.39 4.72
CA GLY A 35 9.09 2.96 6.09
C GLY A 35 10.56 2.56 6.32
N THR A 36 11.45 2.84 5.38
CA THR A 36 12.91 2.58 5.48
C THR A 36 13.67 3.57 6.37
N CYS A 37 13.01 4.57 6.95
CA CYS A 37 13.61 5.55 7.87
C CYS A 37 13.22 5.27 9.34
N CYS A 38 12.04 5.72 9.78
CA CYS A 38 11.62 5.57 11.18
C CYS A 38 10.62 4.41 11.41
N GLY A 39 10.08 3.82 10.34
CA GLY A 39 9.13 2.70 10.41
C GLY A 39 7.74 2.97 10.98
N ARG A 40 7.44 4.20 11.45
CA ARG A 40 6.18 4.54 12.14
C ARG A 40 4.93 4.40 11.27
N CYS A 41 5.09 4.52 9.95
CA CYS A 41 4.00 4.39 8.98
C CYS A 41 3.53 2.93 8.76
N ALA A 42 4.26 1.94 9.28
CA ALA A 42 4.02 0.53 8.96
C ALA A 42 2.62 0.01 9.33
N PRO A 43 2.00 0.36 10.48
CA PRO A 43 0.65 -0.09 10.80
C PRO A 43 -0.39 0.45 9.82
N GLU A 44 -0.32 1.74 9.52
CA GLU A 44 -1.26 2.43 8.63
C GLU A 44 -1.10 1.99 7.19
N ALA A 45 0.13 1.88 6.71
CA ALA A 45 0.41 1.34 5.38
C ALA A 45 -0.14 -0.09 5.21
N ARG A 46 0.04 -0.96 6.21
CA ARG A 46 -0.49 -2.34 6.13
C ARG A 46 -2.01 -2.37 6.08
N ALA A 47 -2.69 -1.49 6.81
CA ALA A 47 -4.15 -1.38 6.75
C ALA A 47 -4.60 -0.99 5.33
N ILE A 48 -4.00 0.06 4.75
CA ILE A 48 -4.32 0.50 3.38
C ILE A 48 -4.09 -0.62 2.36
N ILE A 49 -2.96 -1.34 2.45
CA ILE A 49 -2.64 -2.45 1.55
C ILE A 49 -3.69 -3.57 1.68
N SER A 50 -4.05 -3.94 2.91
CA SER A 50 -5.03 -4.99 3.16
C SER A 50 -6.41 -4.61 2.63
N ASP A 51 -6.84 -3.36 2.87
CA ASP A 51 -8.14 -2.87 2.43
C ASP A 51 -8.21 -2.83 0.90
N GLU A 52 -7.18 -2.31 0.23
CA GLU A 52 -7.14 -2.22 -1.24
C GLU A 52 -7.13 -3.63 -1.89
N LEU A 53 -6.36 -4.57 -1.35
CA LEU A 53 -6.37 -5.97 -1.83
C LEU A 53 -7.75 -6.63 -1.65
N ALA A 54 -8.42 -6.39 -0.53
CA ALA A 54 -9.77 -6.90 -0.28
C ALA A 54 -10.79 -6.30 -1.25
N GLU A 55 -10.70 -5.00 -1.54
CA GLU A 55 -11.55 -4.32 -2.53
C GLU A 55 -11.33 -4.88 -3.94
N ILE A 56 -10.08 -5.08 -4.36
CA ILE A 56 -9.74 -5.69 -5.66
C ILE A 56 -10.31 -7.11 -5.75
N ALA A 57 -10.12 -7.93 -4.72
CA ALA A 57 -10.65 -9.30 -4.68
C ALA A 57 -12.18 -9.34 -4.76
N ALA A 58 -12.87 -8.41 -4.06
CA ALA A 58 -14.32 -8.29 -4.13
C ALA A 58 -14.80 -7.89 -5.54
N ARG A 59 -14.08 -6.99 -6.22
CA ARG A 59 -14.40 -6.55 -7.59
C ARG A 59 -14.26 -7.67 -8.61
N ILE A 60 -13.21 -8.49 -8.50
CA ILE A 60 -13.02 -9.66 -9.38
C ILE A 60 -14.16 -10.66 -9.22
N SER A 61 -14.62 -10.85 -7.97
CA SER A 61 -15.69 -11.81 -7.65
C SER A 61 -17.07 -11.44 -8.21
N ILE A 62 -17.30 -10.17 -8.57
CA ILE A 62 -18.55 -9.69 -9.18
C ILE A 62 -18.51 -9.76 -10.71
N ALA A 63 -17.32 -9.83 -11.30
CA ALA A 63 -17.12 -9.83 -12.75
C ALA A 63 -17.06 -11.24 -13.38
N ALA A 64 -17.09 -12.29 -12.57
CA ALA A 64 -17.08 -13.71 -12.98
C ALA A 64 -18.49 -14.33 -12.88
#